data_AF-A0A1V6AED5-F1
#
_entry.id   AF-A0A1V6AED5-F1
#
_cell.length_a   1.000
_cell.length_b   1.000
_cell.length_c   1.000
_cell.angle_alpha   90.00
_cell.angle_beta   90.00
_cell.angle_gamma   90.00
#
_symmetry.space_group_name_H-M   'P 1'
#
loop_
_entity.id
_entity.type
_entity.pdbx_description
1 polymer ?
#
loop_
_entity_poly.entity_id
_entity_poly.type
_entity_poly.pdbx_seq_one_letter_code
_entity_poly.pdbx_strand_id
1 'polypeptide(L)'
;MNKKAFTLIELMIVIAIMSIAITFLHLGNSGFMKSFTQKSEIIKNNDNLASFYLYMKTQLKKCDSVIFADEYIVKFKPDITLRSLNNGHSVEFNDKLFVFGNNYKIWGYEKVDENTFSMQFSSVNENIRVFWRVGHE
;
A
#
# COMPACT_ATOMS: atom_id res chain seq x y z
N MET A 1 28.80 -0.56 8.76
CA MET A 1 27.57 0.25 8.65
C MET A 1 26.41 -0.60 9.16
N ASN A 2 26.08 -0.48 10.46
CA ASN A 2 25.08 -1.35 11.10
C ASN A 2 23.68 -0.90 10.67
N LYS A 3 23.03 -1.66 9.79
CA LYS A 3 21.62 -1.46 9.45
C LYS A 3 20.79 -1.88 10.66
N LYS A 4 20.31 -0.91 11.45
CA LYS A 4 19.31 -1.16 12.49
C LYS A 4 17.99 -1.49 11.77
N ALA A 5 17.51 -2.71 11.91
CA ALA A 5 16.15 -3.06 11.52
C ALA A 5 15.19 -2.33 12.46
N PHE A 6 14.39 -1.42 11.92
CA PHE A 6 13.36 -0.71 12.67
C PHE A 6 12.31 -1.74 13.11
N THR A 7 12.05 -1.80 14.41
CA THR A 7 11.05 -2.74 14.95
C THR A 7 9.64 -2.21 14.71
N LEU A 8 8.67 -3.11 14.53
CA LEU A 8 7.25 -2.78 14.30
C LEU A 8 6.71 -1.81 15.38
N ILE A 9 7.22 -1.94 16.60
CA ILE A 9 6.88 -1.10 17.75
C ILE A 9 7.38 0.34 17.56
N GLU A 10 8.62 0.53 17.08
CA GLU A 10 9.16 1.86 16.81
C GLU A 10 8.39 2.58 15.69
N LEU A 11 7.92 1.84 14.68
CA LEU A 11 7.06 2.40 13.62
C LEU A 11 5.70 2.85 14.19
N MET A 12 5.08 2.06 15.06
CA MET A 12 3.81 2.40 15.68
C MET A 12 3.92 3.65 16.57
N ILE A 13 5.05 3.84 17.26
CA ILE A 13 5.31 5.01 18.10
C ILE A 13 5.45 6.29 17.25
N VAL A 14 6.16 6.22 16.12
CA VAL A 14 6.30 7.35 15.18
C VAL A 14 4.94 7.78 14.62
N ILE A 15 4.09 6.81 14.26
CA ILE A 15 2.73 7.07 13.77
C ILE A 15 1.87 7.76 14.84
N ALA A 16 1.99 7.36 16.11
CA ALA A 16 1.25 7.96 17.21
C ALA A 16 1.63 9.42 17.47
N ILE A 17 2.93 9.74 17.48
CA ILE A 17 3.44 11.12 17.71
C ILE A 17 3.02 12.06 16.58
N MET A 18 3.08 11.60 15.32
CA MET A 18 2.62 12.36 14.15
C MET A 18 1.11 12.65 14.21
N SER A 19 0.33 11.75 14.80
CA SER A 19 -1.13 11.90 14.92
C SER A 19 -1.54 13.05 15.84
N ILE A 20 -0.81 13.26 16.94
CA ILE A 20 -1.08 14.35 17.90
C ILE A 20 -0.76 15.73 17.29
N ALA A 21 0.22 15.79 16.38
CA ALA A 21 0.57 17.04 15.69
C ALA A 21 -0.48 17.47 14.64
N ILE A 22 -1.19 16.51 14.02
CA ILE A 22 -2.11 16.75 12.91
C ILE A 22 -3.52 17.13 13.40
N THR A 23 -3.91 16.77 14.62
CA THR A 23 -5.21 17.13 15.21
C THR A 23 -5.43 18.65 15.30
N PHE A 24 -4.37 19.45 15.28
CA PHE A 24 -4.49 20.92 15.32
C PHE A 24 -4.81 21.58 13.96
N LEU A 25 -4.78 20.86 12.83
CA LEU A 25 -4.79 21.49 11.50
C LEU A 25 -6.02 21.22 10.61
N HIS A 26 -6.97 20.37 11.00
CA HIS A 26 -8.05 19.93 10.10
C HIS A 26 -9.48 20.19 10.58
N LEU A 27 -9.77 21.42 11.05
CA LEU A 27 -11.10 22.01 10.85
C LEU A 27 -11.12 22.63 9.44
N GLY A 28 -11.69 21.92 8.45
CA GLY A 28 -12.01 22.58 7.19
C GLY A 28 -12.11 21.67 5.96
N ASN A 29 -13.36 21.47 5.55
CA ASN A 29 -13.82 21.41 4.17
C ASN A 29 -13.94 20.03 3.48
N SER A 30 -15.21 19.68 3.26
CA SER A 30 -15.75 18.60 2.46
C SER A 30 -16.07 19.08 1.04
N GLY A 31 -16.07 18.18 0.05
CA GLY A 31 -16.80 18.41 -1.20
C GLY A 31 -16.25 17.72 -2.46
N PHE A 32 -17.08 16.79 -2.97
CA PHE A 32 -17.38 16.56 -4.39
C PHE A 32 -16.44 15.75 -5.31
N MET A 33 -16.85 14.53 -5.65
CA MET A 33 -17.15 14.08 -7.03
C MET A 33 -17.60 12.60 -7.02
N LYS A 34 -18.78 12.33 -7.58
CA LYS A 34 -19.31 10.98 -7.84
C LYS A 34 -19.14 10.64 -9.33
N SER A 35 -18.75 9.39 -9.61
CA SER A 35 -19.29 8.51 -10.65
C SER A 35 -18.24 7.81 -11.53
N PHE A 36 -17.59 6.81 -10.96
CA PHE A 36 -17.35 5.49 -11.57
C PHE A 36 -17.44 4.49 -10.42
N THR A 37 -18.19 3.40 -10.56
CA THR A 37 -18.48 2.45 -9.47
C THR A 37 -17.30 1.53 -9.16
N GLN A 38 -16.07 2.06 -9.18
CA GLN A 38 -14.94 1.50 -8.44
C GLN A 38 -15.03 2.11 -7.03
N LYS A 39 -15.12 1.26 -6.00
CA LYS A 39 -15.09 1.72 -4.61
C LYS A 39 -13.67 2.22 -4.30
N SER A 40 -13.34 3.39 -4.82
CA SER A 40 -12.04 4.01 -4.68
C SER A 40 -11.90 4.55 -3.27
N GLU A 41 -10.88 4.07 -2.57
CA GLU A 41 -10.54 4.56 -1.23
C GLU A 41 -9.29 5.43 -1.35
N ILE A 42 -9.41 6.68 -0.91
CA ILE A 42 -8.30 7.63 -0.98
C ILE A 42 -7.45 7.50 0.28
N ILE A 43 -6.23 6.97 0.16
CA ILE A 43 -5.27 6.84 1.25
C ILE A 43 -4.62 8.22 1.51
N LYS A 44 -5.21 8.97 2.44
CA LYS A 44 -4.75 10.30 2.89
C LYS A 44 -4.40 10.36 4.38
N ASN A 45 -4.80 9.35 5.15
CA ASN A 45 -4.66 9.29 6.60
C ASN A 45 -4.35 7.85 7.05
N ASN A 46 -4.08 7.68 8.35
CA ASN A 46 -3.71 6.40 8.94
C ASN A 46 -4.81 5.34 8.84
N ASP A 47 -6.08 5.73 8.98
CA ASP A 47 -7.21 4.81 8.90
C ASP A 47 -7.32 4.18 7.51
N ASN A 48 -7.13 4.97 6.45
CA ASN A 48 -7.19 4.47 5.07
C ASN A 48 -5.94 3.64 4.70
N LEU A 49 -4.78 3.92 5.33
CA LEU A 49 -3.59 3.09 5.20
C LEU A 49 -3.79 1.72 5.89
N ALA A 50 -4.41 1.72 7.07
CA ALA A 50 -4.78 0.49 7.77
C ALA A 50 -5.80 -0.32 6.97
N SER A 51 -6.80 0.32 6.37
CA SER A 51 -7.75 -0.31 5.44
C SER A 51 -7.06 -0.93 4.24
N PHE A 52 -6.11 -0.22 3.63
CA PHE A 52 -5.30 -0.75 2.52
C PHE A 52 -4.49 -1.97 2.95
N TYR A 53 -3.77 -1.87 4.07
CA TYR A 53 -2.97 -2.98 4.61
C TYR A 53 -3.84 -4.21 4.92
N LEU A 54 -5.00 -4.01 5.57
CA LEU A 54 -5.92 -5.09 5.90
C LEU A 54 -6.52 -5.73 4.64
N TYR A 55 -6.87 -4.91 3.65
CA TYR A 55 -7.37 -5.41 2.36
C TYR A 55 -6.30 -6.21 1.63
N MET A 56 -5.06 -5.70 1.54
CA MET A 56 -3.91 -6.42 0.98
C MET A 56 -3.75 -7.78 1.67
N LYS A 57 -3.65 -7.81 3.00
CA LYS A 57 -3.51 -9.05 3.77
C LYS A 57 -4.65 -10.04 3.51
N THR A 58 -5.87 -9.55 3.34
CA THR A 58 -7.05 -10.39 3.07
C THR A 58 -7.02 -10.99 1.66
N GLN A 59 -6.62 -10.22 0.64
CA GLN A 59 -6.55 -10.72 -0.74
C GLN A 59 -5.35 -11.64 -0.97
N LEU A 60 -4.21 -11.34 -0.34
CA LEU A 60 -2.99 -12.15 -0.49
C LEU A 60 -3.15 -13.58 0.09
N LYS A 61 -4.03 -13.78 1.07
CA LYS A 61 -4.40 -15.13 1.54
C LYS A 61 -5.06 -15.99 0.46
N LYS A 62 -5.77 -15.37 -0.46
CA LYS A 62 -6.42 -16.05 -1.60
C LYS A 62 -5.46 -16.37 -2.74
N CYS A 63 -4.22 -15.89 -2.63
CA CYS A 63 -3.18 -16.11 -3.63
C CYS A 63 -2.33 -17.30 -3.19
N ASP A 64 -2.10 -18.26 -4.08
CA ASP A 64 -1.29 -19.45 -3.80
C ASP A 64 0.21 -19.16 -3.91
N SER A 65 0.61 -18.40 -4.94
CA SER A 65 2.00 -18.06 -5.26
C SER A 65 2.09 -16.80 -6.11
N VAL A 66 3.26 -16.17 -6.10
CA VAL A 66 3.63 -15.04 -6.96
C VAL A 66 4.14 -15.60 -8.29
N ILE A 67 3.46 -15.31 -9.40
CA ILE A 67 3.90 -15.72 -10.73
C ILE A 67 5.06 -14.82 -11.17
N PHE A 68 4.81 -13.51 -11.18
CA PHE A 68 5.81 -12.49 -11.53
C PHE A 68 5.46 -11.13 -10.90
N ALA A 69 6.46 -10.26 -10.82
CA ALA A 69 6.32 -8.87 -10.39
C ALA A 69 7.30 -7.98 -11.17
N ASP A 70 6.84 -6.82 -11.63
CA ASP A 70 7.65 -5.82 -12.34
C ASP A 70 7.38 -4.40 -11.81
N GLU A 71 7.71 -3.34 -12.55
CA GLU A 71 7.48 -1.95 -12.12
C GLU A 71 5.99 -1.60 -11.93
N TYR A 72 5.08 -2.28 -12.62
CA TYR A 72 3.67 -1.88 -12.70
C TYR A 72 2.69 -2.93 -12.21
N ILE A 73 3.06 -4.21 -12.20
CA ILE A 73 2.12 -5.30 -11.96
C ILE A 73 2.75 -6.43 -11.15
N VAL A 74 1.92 -7.06 -10.32
CA VAL A 74 2.19 -8.36 -9.72
C VAL A 74 1.05 -9.29 -10.09
N LYS A 75 1.40 -10.46 -10.63
CA LYS A 75 0.42 -11.53 -10.91
C LYS A 75 0.60 -12.70 -9.96
N PHE A 76 -0.52 -13.22 -9.51
CA PHE A 76 -0.62 -14.32 -8.56
C PHE A 76 -1.40 -15.50 -9.16
N LYS A 77 -1.26 -16.68 -8.56
CA LYS A 77 -2.22 -17.79 -8.75
C LYS A 77 -3.31 -17.74 -7.66
N PRO A 78 -4.59 -18.04 -7.94
CA PRO A 78 -5.20 -18.24 -9.25
C PRO A 78 -5.64 -16.90 -9.88
N ASP A 79 -4.92 -16.45 -10.91
CA ASP A 79 -5.19 -15.24 -11.75
C ASP A 79 -5.69 -13.99 -11.00
N ILE A 80 -5.07 -13.68 -9.87
CA ILE A 80 -5.29 -12.43 -9.14
C ILE A 80 -4.18 -11.45 -9.57
N THR A 81 -4.53 -10.19 -9.76
CA THR A 81 -3.59 -9.16 -10.20
C THR A 81 -3.61 -7.93 -9.29
N LEU A 82 -2.43 -7.44 -8.96
CA LEU A 82 -2.17 -6.16 -8.31
C LEU A 82 -1.47 -5.24 -9.32
N ARG A 83 -1.97 -4.04 -9.54
CA ARG A 83 -1.46 -3.09 -10.53
C ARG A 83 -1.25 -1.71 -9.93
N SER A 84 -0.09 -1.12 -10.19
CA SER A 84 0.13 0.32 -10.05
C SER A 84 -0.41 1.04 -11.27
N LEU A 85 -1.18 2.09 -11.02
CA LEU A 85 -1.79 2.96 -12.01
C LEU A 85 -1.38 4.40 -11.75
N ASN A 86 -1.66 5.30 -12.70
CA ASN A 86 -1.39 6.73 -12.59
C ASN A 86 0.05 7.03 -12.12
N ASN A 87 1.03 6.41 -12.79
CA ASN A 87 2.45 6.50 -12.44
C ASN A 87 2.74 6.13 -10.98
N GLY A 88 2.00 5.18 -10.40
CA GLY A 88 2.16 4.68 -9.03
C GLY A 88 1.40 5.46 -7.96
N HIS A 89 0.60 6.47 -8.33
CA HIS A 89 -0.26 7.19 -7.38
C HIS A 89 -1.58 6.48 -7.08
N SER A 90 -1.83 5.35 -7.72
CA SER A 90 -2.92 4.46 -7.32
C SER A 90 -2.53 3.00 -7.48
N VAL A 91 -3.18 2.15 -6.70
CA VAL A 91 -3.08 0.71 -6.79
C VAL A 91 -4.45 0.13 -6.96
N GLU A 92 -4.61 -0.66 -8.01
CA GLU A 92 -5.74 -1.55 -8.16
C GLU A 92 -5.33 -2.94 -7.71
N PHE A 93 -6.07 -3.52 -6.79
CA PHE A 93 -5.92 -4.91 -6.42
C PHE A 93 -7.25 -5.61 -6.61
N ASN A 94 -7.30 -6.49 -7.59
CA ASN A 94 -8.53 -7.15 -8.04
C ASN A 94 -9.63 -6.14 -8.41
N ASP A 95 -10.66 -6.01 -7.58
CA ASP A 95 -11.86 -5.19 -7.79
C ASP A 95 -11.79 -3.83 -7.10
N LYS A 96 -10.74 -3.56 -6.31
CA LYS A 96 -10.64 -2.34 -5.50
C LYS A 96 -9.48 -1.46 -5.93
N LEU A 97 -9.79 -0.18 -6.11
CA LEU A 97 -8.82 0.88 -6.37
C LEU A 97 -8.51 1.64 -5.08
N PHE A 98 -7.22 1.83 -4.83
CA PHE A 98 -6.69 2.67 -3.77
C PHE A 98 -5.93 3.82 -4.39
N VAL A 99 -6.25 5.04 -4.01
CA VAL A 99 -5.58 6.24 -4.53
C VAL A 99 -4.72 6.81 -3.42
N PHE A 100 -3.41 6.90 -3.64
CA PHE A 100 -2.49 7.51 -2.69
C PHE A 100 -2.58 9.03 -2.77
N GLY A 101 -2.43 9.70 -1.63
CA GLY A 101 -2.22 11.16 -1.61
C GLY A 101 -0.93 11.57 -2.33
N ASN A 102 -0.80 12.85 -2.67
CA ASN A 102 0.29 13.39 -3.51
C ASN A 102 1.72 13.08 -2.99
N ASN A 103 1.87 12.73 -1.72
CA ASN A 103 3.16 12.51 -1.08
C ASN A 103 3.67 11.08 -1.22
N TYR A 104 2.86 10.15 -1.75
CA TYR A 104 3.23 8.75 -1.86
C TYR A 104 3.00 8.25 -3.29
N LYS A 105 3.97 7.49 -3.77
CA LYS A 105 3.93 6.80 -5.05
C LYS A 105 4.50 5.40 -4.87
N ILE A 106 3.93 4.42 -5.55
CA ILE A 106 4.59 3.13 -5.74
C ILE A 106 5.56 3.23 -6.90
N TRP A 107 6.80 2.91 -6.60
CA TRP A 107 7.91 2.93 -7.55
C TRP A 107 8.05 1.62 -8.31
N GLY A 108 7.64 0.51 -7.70
CA GLY A 108 7.58 -0.76 -8.40
C GLY A 108 7.48 -1.97 -7.49
N TYR A 109 7.45 -3.14 -8.12
CA TYR A 109 7.40 -4.42 -7.46
C TYR A 109 8.59 -5.29 -7.83
N GLU A 110 8.91 -6.24 -6.95
CA GLU A 110 9.99 -7.19 -7.19
C GLU A 110 9.56 -8.54 -6.63
N LYS A 111 9.68 -9.60 -7.42
CA LYS A 111 9.43 -10.96 -6.95
C LYS A 111 10.67 -11.41 -6.19
N VAL A 112 10.47 -11.83 -4.95
CA VAL A 112 11.57 -12.21 -4.05
C VAL A 112 11.73 -13.73 -4.05
N ASP A 113 10.63 -14.46 -3.93
CA ASP A 113 10.59 -15.92 -4.02
C ASP A 113 9.23 -16.40 -4.54
N GLU A 114 8.94 -17.69 -4.44
CA GLU A 114 7.66 -18.28 -4.90
C GLU A 114 6.44 -17.66 -4.23
N ASN A 115 6.55 -17.29 -2.95
CA ASN A 115 5.44 -16.85 -2.11
C ASN A 115 5.63 -15.43 -1.59
N THR A 116 6.67 -14.71 -2.02
CA THR A 116 7.01 -13.39 -1.50
C THR A 116 7.29 -12.43 -2.64
N PHE A 117 6.73 -11.22 -2.55
CA PHE A 117 7.11 -10.08 -3.38
C PHE A 117 7.34 -8.85 -2.51
N SER A 118 8.04 -7.85 -3.05
CA SER A 118 8.18 -6.55 -2.42
C SER A 118 7.43 -5.48 -3.20
N MET A 119 6.86 -4.52 -2.47
CA MET A 119 6.26 -3.30 -2.99
C MET A 119 7.10 -2.12 -2.50
N GLN A 120 7.57 -1.31 -3.43
CA GLN A 120 8.46 -0.19 -3.16
C GLN A 120 7.66 1.10 -3.23
N PHE A 121 7.62 1.82 -2.12
CA PHE A 121 7.02 3.13 -1.99
C PHE A 121 8.10 4.20 -2.00
N SER A 122 7.80 5.31 -2.66
CA SER A 122 8.59 6.52 -2.62
C SER A 122 7.73 7.64 -2.06
N SER A 123 8.29 8.38 -1.13
CA SER A 123 7.80 9.68 -0.67
C SER A 123 8.86 10.74 -0.91
N VAL A 124 8.52 12.01 -0.67
CA VAL A 124 9.44 13.14 -0.84
C VAL A 124 10.75 12.96 -0.05
N ASN A 125 10.70 12.25 1.09
CA ASN A 125 11.81 12.16 2.04
C ASN A 125 12.35 10.75 2.25
N GLU A 126 11.66 9.71 1.79
CA GLU A 126 12.02 8.32 2.07
C GLU A 126 11.55 7.35 0.98
N ASN A 127 12.33 6.30 0.78
CA ASN A 127 11.92 5.14 0.00
C ASN A 127 11.74 3.96 0.95
N ILE A 128 10.53 3.42 1.00
CA ILE A 128 10.17 2.30 1.86
C ILE A 128 9.95 1.08 0.99
N ARG A 129 10.52 -0.06 1.38
CA ARG A 129 10.23 -1.35 0.76
C ARG A 129 9.45 -2.22 1.73
N VAL A 130 8.26 -2.65 1.33
CA VAL A 130 7.39 -3.53 2.11
C VAL A 130 7.39 -4.91 1.48
N PHE A 131 7.62 -5.96 2.28
CA PHE A 131 7.56 -7.34 1.83
C PHE A 131 6.21 -7.95 2.16
N TRP A 132 5.66 -8.66 1.19
CA TRP A 132 4.34 -9.28 1.26
C TRP A 132 4.47 -10.77 0.97
N ARG A 133 3.88 -11.58 1.84
CA ARG A 133 3.78 -13.03 1.66
C ARG A 133 2.36 -13.40 1.21
N VAL A 134 2.28 -14.30 0.24
CA VAL A 134 1.02 -14.92 -0.21
C VAL A 134 0.83 -16.30 0.42
N GLY A 135 -0.40 -16.81 0.31
CA GLY A 135 -0.79 -18.10 0.84
C GLY A 135 -1.45 -18.02 2.21
N HIS A 136 -2.01 -19.14 2.62
CA HIS A 136 -2.51 -19.35 3.97
C HIS A 136 -1.35 -19.78 4.87
N GLU A 137 -0.98 -18.92 5.82
CA GLU A 137 -0.40 -19.42 7.09
C GLU A 137 -1.45 -20.20 7.87
#